data_AF-A0A9N8H510-F1
#
_entry.id   AF-A0A9N8H510-F1
#
_cell.length_a   1.000
_cell.length_b   1.000
_cell.length_c   1.000
_cell.angle_alpha   90.00
_cell.angle_beta   90.00
_cell.angle_gamma   90.00
#
_symmetry.space_group_name_H-M   'P 1'
#
loop_
_entity.id
_entity.type
_entity.pdbx_description
1 polymer ?
#
loop_
_entity_poly.entity_id
_entity_poly.type
_entity_poly.pdbx_seq_one_letter_code
_entity_poly.pdbx_strand_id
1 'polypeptide(L)'
;MPRFGDRWVVDRTLFEYVNGGSCACCGFNHFLPGGTKDMIHAMSDLETDAANAEVNALQASPWPANMRDAVWGDRLKLRHLMKKEMPKYATFWKEHAVELEEWCRSGADVMTLKKIFQMPRAEVTERVKNDYGIHSAFAVVLCTVVEQVANFPATQLPTDARGESETNFEQALVFDRRGGFTLKLKQKDGSLNTDVLQIWLYRMKSLGGPKLLERAPPKKKVVADSSDEEEEDDEDGDADAGGLKQQADPDEDEPASGPSFRSDRRIIRLLIARYWADQMMKKFLEAKQEKNKQDNNGKEEAS
;
A
#
# COMPACT_ATOMS: atom_id res chain seq x y z
N MET A 1 26.10 10.41 -0.16
CA MET A 1 24.62 10.30 -0.21
C MET A 1 24.23 8.91 0.27
N PRO A 2 23.33 8.76 1.26
CA PRO A 2 22.89 7.44 1.72
C PRO A 2 22.26 6.66 0.57
N ARG A 3 22.72 5.42 0.36
CA ARG A 3 22.12 4.53 -0.63
C ARG A 3 20.66 4.26 -0.23
N PHE A 4 19.74 4.27 -1.20
CA PHE A 4 18.31 4.07 -0.97
C PHE A 4 17.60 5.17 -0.16
N GLY A 5 18.24 6.29 0.16
CA GLY A 5 17.57 7.45 0.76
C GLY A 5 16.67 8.20 -0.25
N ASP A 6 15.82 9.12 0.23
CA ASP A 6 14.88 9.84 -0.65
C ASP A 6 15.58 10.71 -1.70
N ARG A 7 16.69 11.36 -1.35
CA ARG A 7 17.51 12.06 -2.35
C ARG A 7 18.08 11.08 -3.40
N TRP A 8 18.50 9.88 -2.99
CA TRP A 8 19.03 8.86 -3.92
C TRP A 8 17.95 8.43 -4.92
N VAL A 9 16.69 8.37 -4.50
CA VAL A 9 15.56 8.10 -5.42
C VAL A 9 15.47 9.18 -6.49
N VAL A 10 15.60 10.46 -6.13
CA VAL A 10 15.57 11.55 -7.10
C VAL A 10 16.69 11.40 -8.13
N ASP A 11 17.93 11.28 -7.68
CA ASP A 11 19.09 11.19 -8.57
C ASP A 11 19.00 9.95 -9.47
N ARG A 12 18.64 8.79 -8.89
CA ARG A 12 18.52 7.53 -9.61
C ARG A 12 17.39 7.58 -10.64
N THR A 13 16.24 8.15 -10.27
CA THR A 13 15.11 8.28 -11.18
C THR A 13 15.43 9.23 -12.33
N LEU A 14 16.04 10.38 -12.05
CA LEU A 14 16.45 11.33 -13.09
C LEU A 14 17.46 10.71 -14.05
N PHE A 15 18.45 9.99 -13.53
CA PHE A 15 19.43 9.28 -14.34
C PHE A 15 18.77 8.24 -15.27
N GLU A 16 17.89 7.39 -14.73
CA GLU A 16 17.18 6.38 -15.51
C GLU A 16 16.16 6.99 -16.48
N TYR A 17 15.52 8.08 -16.12
CA TYR A 17 14.57 8.79 -16.99
C TYR A 17 15.28 9.42 -18.20
N VAL A 18 16.44 10.05 -17.98
CA VAL A 18 17.23 10.68 -19.06
C VAL A 18 17.92 9.64 -19.94
N ASN A 19 18.47 8.56 -19.36
CA ASN A 19 19.23 7.55 -20.09
C ASN A 19 18.38 6.39 -20.64
N GLY A 20 17.22 6.13 -20.05
CA GLY A 20 16.40 4.92 -20.30
C GLY A 20 15.43 5.02 -21.46
N GLY A 21 15.42 6.12 -22.22
CA GLY A 21 14.72 6.22 -23.50
C GLY A 21 13.22 5.91 -23.45
N SER A 22 12.53 6.15 -22.32
CA SER A 22 11.07 6.01 -22.28
C SER A 22 10.42 7.09 -23.16
N CYS A 23 10.11 6.73 -24.40
CA CYS A 23 9.34 7.54 -25.32
C CYS A 23 8.03 7.97 -24.63
N ALA A 24 7.89 9.27 -24.38
CA ALA A 24 6.68 9.91 -23.83
C ALA A 24 5.51 9.93 -24.85
N CYS A 25 5.58 9.11 -25.90
CA CYS A 25 4.72 9.23 -27.08
C CYS A 25 3.37 8.50 -26.94
N CYS A 26 3.14 7.74 -25.86
CA CYS A 26 2.00 6.80 -25.77
C CYS A 26 1.12 6.95 -24.51
N GLY A 27 1.20 8.04 -23.75
CA GLY A 27 0.40 8.21 -22.51
C GLY A 27 -0.27 9.58 -22.40
N PHE A 28 -1.56 9.65 -22.72
CA PHE A 28 -2.51 10.71 -22.36
C PHE A 28 -1.97 12.17 -22.36
N ASN A 29 -1.83 12.76 -23.56
CA ASN A 29 -1.80 14.21 -23.71
C ASN A 29 -3.24 14.77 -23.73
N HIS A 30 -3.90 14.82 -22.58
CA HIS A 30 -5.00 15.76 -22.40
C HIS A 30 -4.55 16.83 -21.40
N PHE A 31 -3.97 17.89 -21.96
CA PHE A 31 -3.86 19.18 -21.30
C PHE A 31 -5.29 19.69 -21.04
N LEU A 32 -5.79 19.49 -19.82
CA LEU A 32 -6.93 20.24 -19.33
C LEU A 32 -6.49 21.70 -19.14
N PRO A 33 -7.34 22.71 -19.44
CA PRO A 33 -7.09 24.08 -19.01
C PRO A 33 -6.91 24.06 -17.49
N GLY A 34 -5.74 24.50 -16.99
CA GLY A 34 -5.37 24.47 -15.55
C GLY A 34 -4.49 23.30 -15.10
N GLY A 35 -4.21 22.32 -15.98
CA GLY A 35 -3.18 21.30 -15.77
C GLY A 35 -3.44 20.34 -14.60
N THR A 36 -2.36 19.82 -14.01
CA THR A 36 -2.38 18.83 -12.91
C THR A 36 -3.19 19.29 -11.68
N LYS A 37 -3.26 20.61 -11.45
CA LYS A 37 -4.00 21.21 -10.31
C LYS A 37 -5.50 20.96 -10.44
N ASP A 38 -6.06 21.13 -11.62
CA ASP A 38 -7.49 20.94 -11.85
C ASP A 38 -7.85 19.46 -11.86
N MET A 39 -6.91 18.59 -12.25
CA MET A 39 -7.06 17.14 -12.11
C MET A 39 -7.01 16.71 -10.63
N ILE A 40 -6.18 17.33 -9.79
CA ILE A 40 -6.20 17.12 -8.33
C ILE A 40 -7.59 17.47 -7.80
N HIS A 41 -8.10 18.66 -8.12
CA HIS A 41 -9.43 19.10 -7.69
C HIS A 41 -10.57 18.21 -8.21
N ALA A 42 -10.45 17.66 -9.42
CA ALA A 42 -11.47 16.79 -10.02
C ALA A 42 -11.41 15.33 -9.52
N MET A 43 -10.27 14.85 -9.05
CA MET A 43 -10.08 13.48 -8.55
C MET A 43 -10.08 13.38 -7.02
N SER A 44 -9.97 14.50 -6.33
CA SER A 44 -10.03 14.57 -4.89
C SER A 44 -11.49 14.59 -4.41
N ASP A 45 -12.04 13.43 -4.06
CA ASP A 45 -13.11 13.29 -3.05
C ASP A 45 -12.59 13.68 -1.63
N LEU A 46 -11.63 14.62 -1.55
CA LEU A 46 -10.92 14.95 -0.33
C LEU A 46 -11.44 16.29 0.19
N GLU A 47 -11.69 16.35 1.49
CA GLU A 47 -11.84 17.59 2.25
C GLU A 47 -10.81 18.63 1.76
N THR A 48 -11.23 19.90 1.65
CA THR A 48 -10.48 21.01 1.03
C THR A 48 -9.02 21.11 1.45
N ASP A 49 -8.69 20.71 2.68
CA ASP A 49 -7.34 20.74 3.25
C ASP A 49 -6.41 19.67 2.68
N ALA A 50 -6.94 18.50 2.33
CA ALA A 50 -6.17 17.43 1.73
C ALA A 50 -5.85 17.71 0.24
N ALA A 51 -6.75 18.39 -0.47
CA ALA A 51 -6.45 18.90 -1.82
C ALA A 51 -5.36 19.98 -1.78
N ASN A 52 -5.42 20.91 -0.82
CA ASN A 52 -4.38 21.94 -0.64
C ASN A 52 -3.02 21.34 -0.27
N ALA A 53 -3.00 20.30 0.59
CA ALA A 53 -1.77 19.57 0.91
C ALA A 53 -1.16 18.89 -0.33
N GLU A 54 -2.00 18.36 -1.23
CA GLU A 54 -1.57 17.76 -2.48
C GLU A 54 -1.02 18.81 -3.47
N VAL A 55 -1.65 19.98 -3.57
CA VAL A 55 -1.14 21.11 -4.36
C VAL A 55 0.20 21.62 -3.83
N ASN A 56 0.35 21.74 -2.50
CA ASN A 56 1.61 22.12 -1.88
C ASN A 56 2.71 21.08 -2.14
N ALA A 57 2.37 19.79 -2.09
CA ALA A 57 3.29 18.70 -2.43
C ALA A 57 3.73 18.72 -3.90
N LEU A 58 2.84 19.13 -4.81
CA LEU A 58 3.16 19.33 -6.23
C LEU A 58 4.19 20.48 -6.39
N GLN A 59 4.02 21.58 -5.66
CA GLN A 59 4.96 22.70 -5.69
C GLN A 59 6.34 22.35 -5.10
N ALA A 60 6.37 21.52 -4.06
CA ALA A 60 7.59 21.00 -3.45
C ALA A 60 8.23 19.83 -4.22
N SER A 61 7.70 19.48 -5.41
CA SER A 61 8.18 18.33 -6.18
C SER A 61 9.64 18.51 -6.61
N PRO A 62 10.49 17.47 -6.47
CA PRO A 62 11.88 17.52 -6.90
C PRO A 62 12.05 17.37 -8.43
N TRP A 63 10.96 17.19 -9.17
CA TRP A 63 11.00 16.86 -10.59
C TRP A 63 10.93 18.10 -11.50
N PRO A 64 11.60 18.07 -12.67
CA PRO A 64 11.35 19.04 -13.74
C PRO A 64 9.87 19.09 -14.12
N ALA A 65 9.37 20.24 -14.57
CA ALA A 65 7.93 20.49 -14.76
C ALA A 65 7.21 19.42 -15.62
N ASN A 66 7.82 19.02 -16.74
CA ASN A 66 7.28 17.99 -17.63
C ASN A 66 7.18 16.61 -16.96
N MET A 67 8.20 16.23 -16.16
CA MET A 67 8.21 14.98 -15.41
C MET A 67 7.25 15.03 -14.23
N ARG A 68 7.18 16.16 -13.53
CA ARG A 68 6.32 16.38 -12.37
C ARG A 68 4.86 16.10 -12.71
N ASP A 69 4.35 16.68 -13.78
CA ASP A 69 2.94 16.56 -14.17
C ASP A 69 2.60 15.13 -14.59
N ALA A 70 3.50 14.45 -15.33
CA ALA A 70 3.35 13.04 -15.67
C ALA A 70 3.38 12.14 -14.43
N VAL A 71 4.33 12.36 -13.51
CA VAL A 71 4.44 11.61 -12.25
C VAL A 71 3.17 11.76 -11.43
N TRP A 72 2.67 12.99 -11.30
CA TRP A 72 1.50 13.26 -10.51
C TRP A 72 0.22 12.69 -11.14
N GLY A 73 0.08 12.86 -12.45
CA GLY A 73 -1.01 12.29 -13.26
C GLY A 73 -1.17 10.80 -13.04
N ASP A 74 -0.08 10.07 -13.25
CA ASP A 74 -0.08 8.62 -13.11
C ASP A 74 -0.21 8.15 -11.66
N ARG A 75 0.27 8.94 -10.68
CA ARG A 75 0.06 8.65 -9.25
C ARG A 75 -1.43 8.68 -8.89
N LEU A 76 -2.16 9.69 -9.34
CA LEU A 76 -3.61 9.79 -9.11
C LEU A 76 -4.37 8.70 -9.86
N LYS A 77 -4.01 8.44 -11.12
CA LYS A 77 -4.56 7.33 -11.91
C LYS A 77 -4.37 5.99 -11.18
N LEU A 78 -3.17 5.69 -10.69
CA LEU A 78 -2.88 4.46 -9.96
C LEU A 78 -3.79 4.32 -8.74
N ARG A 79 -3.85 5.33 -7.89
CA ARG A 79 -4.68 5.31 -6.67
C ARG A 79 -6.16 5.12 -7.00
N HIS A 80 -6.65 5.80 -8.04
CA HIS A 80 -8.04 5.66 -8.50
C HIS A 80 -8.37 4.23 -8.94
N LEU A 81 -7.54 3.66 -9.81
CA LEU A 81 -7.71 2.29 -10.29
C LEU A 81 -7.62 1.30 -9.13
N MET A 82 -6.65 1.47 -8.22
CA MET A 82 -6.54 0.63 -7.04
C MET A 82 -7.76 0.76 -6.11
N LYS A 83 -8.35 1.94 -5.96
CA LYS A 83 -9.57 2.14 -5.15
C LYS A 83 -10.76 1.36 -5.73
N LYS A 84 -10.89 1.28 -7.05
CA LYS A 84 -11.95 0.50 -7.72
C LYS A 84 -11.88 -1.00 -7.46
N GLU A 85 -10.69 -1.52 -7.14
CA GLU A 85 -10.51 -2.95 -6.83
C GLU A 85 -10.81 -3.29 -5.36
N MET A 86 -10.93 -2.30 -4.48
CA MET A 86 -11.15 -2.56 -3.04
C MET A 86 -12.41 -3.41 -2.74
N PRO A 87 -13.56 -3.20 -3.41
CA PRO A 87 -14.76 -4.02 -3.18
C PRO A 87 -14.52 -5.51 -3.41
N LYS A 88 -13.66 -5.89 -4.36
CA LYS A 88 -13.30 -7.30 -4.61
C LYS A 88 -12.75 -7.97 -3.35
N TYR A 89 -11.82 -7.31 -2.66
CA TYR A 89 -11.22 -7.82 -1.43
C TYR A 89 -12.22 -7.80 -0.27
N ALA A 90 -13.04 -6.76 -0.17
CA ALA A 90 -14.08 -6.64 0.86
C ALA A 90 -15.11 -7.78 0.77
N THR A 91 -15.64 -8.03 -0.44
CA THR A 91 -16.60 -9.11 -0.70
C THR A 91 -15.99 -10.47 -0.42
N PHE A 92 -14.79 -10.75 -0.95
CA PHE A 92 -14.12 -12.02 -0.69
C PHE A 92 -13.88 -12.28 0.80
N TRP A 93 -13.41 -11.26 1.53
CA TRP A 93 -13.18 -11.40 2.96
C TRP A 93 -14.49 -11.67 3.71
N LYS A 94 -15.56 -10.95 3.39
CA LYS A 94 -16.89 -11.16 3.99
C LYS A 94 -17.43 -12.57 3.76
N GLU A 95 -17.22 -13.12 2.57
CA GLU A 95 -17.75 -14.43 2.18
C GLU A 95 -16.90 -15.61 2.66
N HIS A 96 -15.59 -15.43 2.81
CA HIS A 96 -14.66 -16.56 2.94
C HIS A 96 -13.66 -16.46 4.09
N ALA A 97 -13.65 -15.39 4.90
CA ALA A 97 -12.62 -15.20 5.94
C ALA A 97 -12.41 -16.43 6.83
N VAL A 98 -13.48 -16.98 7.41
CA VAL A 98 -13.37 -18.12 8.36
C VAL A 98 -12.78 -19.36 7.68
N GLU A 99 -13.32 -19.73 6.52
CA GLU A 99 -12.84 -20.90 5.76
C GLU A 99 -11.41 -20.70 5.23
N LEU A 100 -11.05 -19.48 4.84
CA LEU A 100 -9.71 -19.12 4.38
C LEU A 100 -8.69 -19.25 5.52
N GLU A 101 -9.03 -18.76 6.71
CA GLU A 101 -8.17 -18.85 7.89
C GLU A 101 -7.93 -20.32 8.28
N GLU A 102 -8.97 -21.13 8.28
CA GLU A 102 -8.87 -22.58 8.51
C GLU A 102 -8.01 -23.24 7.43
N TRP A 103 -8.27 -22.97 6.15
CA TRP A 103 -7.47 -23.48 5.04
C TRP A 103 -6.00 -23.10 5.17
N CYS A 104 -5.67 -21.86 5.54
CA CYS A 104 -4.28 -21.45 5.76
C CYS A 104 -3.61 -22.18 6.93
N ARG A 105 -4.35 -22.54 7.98
CA ARG A 105 -3.79 -23.17 9.19
C ARG A 105 -3.61 -24.68 9.05
N SER A 106 -4.56 -25.36 8.41
CA SER A 106 -4.61 -26.83 8.38
C SER A 106 -4.83 -27.43 6.98
N GLY A 107 -5.43 -26.69 6.05
CA GLY A 107 -5.77 -27.19 4.71
C GLY A 107 -4.67 -27.04 3.65
N ALA A 108 -3.85 -26.00 3.76
CA ALA A 108 -2.76 -25.70 2.84
C ALA A 108 -1.43 -26.17 3.42
N ASP A 109 -0.62 -26.86 2.62
CA ASP A 109 0.73 -27.18 3.04
C ASP A 109 1.63 -25.92 3.04
N VAL A 110 2.64 -25.91 3.93
CA VAL A 110 3.55 -24.76 4.11
C VAL A 110 4.29 -24.40 2.82
N MET A 111 4.55 -25.35 1.93
CA MET A 111 5.24 -25.07 0.67
C MET A 111 4.33 -24.37 -0.33
N THR A 112 3.05 -24.72 -0.38
CA THR A 112 2.03 -24.01 -1.15
C THR A 112 1.90 -22.57 -0.66
N LEU A 113 1.75 -22.35 0.65
CA LEU A 113 1.72 -20.99 1.19
C LEU A 113 2.99 -20.22 0.86
N LYS A 114 4.18 -20.83 1.03
CA LYS A 114 5.45 -20.18 0.69
C LYS A 114 5.52 -19.75 -0.77
N LYS A 115 4.99 -20.52 -1.72
CA LYS A 115 4.93 -20.15 -3.14
C LYS A 115 4.02 -18.95 -3.40
N ILE A 116 2.89 -18.86 -2.69
CA ILE A 116 1.97 -17.71 -2.78
C ILE A 116 2.69 -16.42 -2.38
N PHE A 117 3.49 -16.46 -1.30
CA PHE A 117 4.26 -15.33 -0.80
C PHE A 117 5.62 -15.14 -1.51
N GLN A 118 5.75 -15.54 -2.76
CA GLN A 118 6.93 -15.23 -3.57
C GLN A 118 6.53 -14.27 -4.68
N MET A 119 7.04 -13.05 -4.59
CA MET A 119 6.88 -12.03 -5.63
C MET A 119 8.26 -11.60 -6.14
N PRO A 120 8.61 -11.92 -7.40
CA PRO A 120 9.83 -11.38 -8.01
C PRO A 120 9.81 -9.86 -8.01
N ARG A 121 10.98 -9.21 -7.87
CA ARG A 121 11.08 -7.74 -7.91
C ARG A 121 10.43 -7.14 -9.18
N ALA A 122 10.65 -7.78 -10.33
CA ALA A 122 10.15 -7.31 -11.62
C ALA A 122 8.61 -7.25 -11.67
N GLU A 123 7.94 -8.15 -10.95
CA GLU A 123 6.48 -8.26 -10.91
C GLU A 123 5.81 -6.95 -10.48
N VAL A 124 6.41 -6.19 -9.55
CA VAL A 124 5.84 -4.91 -9.11
C VAL A 124 5.76 -3.93 -10.29
N THR A 125 6.82 -3.87 -11.09
CA THR A 125 6.89 -2.99 -12.25
C THR A 125 5.98 -3.48 -13.38
N GLU A 126 5.93 -4.79 -13.60
CA GLU A 126 5.08 -5.40 -14.61
C GLU A 126 3.60 -5.15 -14.32
N ARG A 127 3.17 -5.27 -13.06
CA ARG A 127 1.80 -4.94 -12.67
C ARG A 127 1.47 -3.46 -12.85
N VAL A 128 2.37 -2.56 -12.44
CA VAL A 128 2.21 -1.11 -12.68
C VAL A 128 1.98 -0.81 -14.17
N LYS A 129 2.73 -1.48 -15.05
CA LYS A 129 2.63 -1.32 -16.50
C LYS A 129 1.37 -1.98 -17.08
N ASN A 130 1.15 -3.26 -16.78
CA ASN A 130 0.15 -4.09 -17.46
C ASN A 130 -1.26 -3.91 -16.87
N ASP A 131 -1.37 -3.84 -15.55
CA ASP A 131 -2.68 -3.78 -14.87
C ASP A 131 -3.20 -2.34 -14.82
N TYR A 132 -2.30 -1.36 -14.69
CA TYR A 132 -2.66 0.05 -14.49
C TYR A 132 -2.33 0.96 -15.69
N GLY A 133 -1.63 0.44 -16.70
CA GLY A 133 -1.26 1.20 -17.91
C GLY A 133 -0.38 2.41 -17.58
N ILE A 134 0.58 2.26 -16.66
CA ILE A 134 1.51 3.31 -16.23
C ILE A 134 2.89 3.00 -16.82
N HIS A 135 3.25 3.75 -17.86
CA HIS A 135 4.52 3.59 -18.59
C HIS A 135 5.41 4.83 -18.54
N SER A 136 4.97 5.89 -17.86
CA SER A 136 5.66 7.19 -17.82
C SER A 136 6.84 7.21 -16.84
N ALA A 137 7.36 8.42 -16.60
CA ALA A 137 8.31 8.72 -15.52
C ALA A 137 7.89 8.14 -14.15
N PHE A 138 6.58 8.03 -13.86
CA PHE A 138 6.13 7.46 -12.59
C PHE A 138 6.50 5.98 -12.45
N ALA A 139 6.51 5.21 -13.54
CA ALA A 139 6.96 3.83 -13.50
C ALA A 139 8.43 3.75 -13.04
N VAL A 140 9.29 4.65 -13.53
CA VAL A 140 10.71 4.74 -13.13
C VAL A 140 10.84 5.13 -11.65
N VAL A 141 10.02 6.07 -11.17
CA VAL A 141 9.94 6.42 -9.74
C VAL A 141 9.62 5.17 -8.94
N LEU A 142 8.56 4.44 -9.28
CA LEU A 142 8.12 3.25 -8.56
C LEU A 142 9.17 2.13 -8.62
N CYS A 143 9.85 1.89 -9.75
CA CYS A 143 10.96 0.95 -9.83
C CYS A 143 12.09 1.31 -8.84
N THR A 144 12.39 2.60 -8.70
CA THR A 144 13.43 3.08 -7.78
C THR A 144 12.98 2.99 -6.32
N VAL A 145 11.70 3.28 -6.05
CA VAL A 145 11.10 3.14 -4.71
C VAL A 145 11.01 1.68 -4.28
N VAL A 146 10.82 0.74 -5.22
CA VAL A 146 10.91 -0.71 -4.94
C VAL A 146 12.27 -1.07 -4.34
N GLU A 147 13.37 -0.45 -4.79
CA GLU A 147 14.69 -0.66 -4.19
C GLU A 147 14.77 -0.13 -2.76
N GLN A 148 14.08 0.98 -2.45
CA GLN A 148 13.96 1.44 -1.06
C GLN A 148 13.22 0.43 -0.19
N VAL A 149 12.09 -0.10 -0.67
CA VAL A 149 11.30 -1.09 0.09
C VAL A 149 12.08 -2.39 0.28
N ALA A 150 12.79 -2.85 -0.76
CA ALA A 150 13.63 -4.04 -0.69
C ALA A 150 14.78 -3.91 0.32
N ASN A 151 15.26 -2.68 0.54
CA ASN A 151 16.39 -2.37 1.43
C ASN A 151 15.96 -1.50 2.61
N PHE A 152 14.69 -1.52 3.01
CA PHE A 152 14.14 -0.62 4.03
C PHE A 152 14.96 -0.62 5.34
N PRO A 153 15.41 -1.77 5.88
CA PRO A 153 16.28 -1.78 7.06
C PRO A 153 17.62 -1.04 6.89
N ALA A 154 18.14 -0.95 5.67
CA ALA A 154 19.38 -0.23 5.36
C ALA A 154 19.16 1.28 5.15
N THR A 155 17.92 1.72 4.94
CA THR A 155 17.59 3.13 4.71
C THR A 155 17.61 3.98 5.97
N GLN A 156 17.41 3.37 7.15
CA GLN A 156 17.20 4.05 8.44
C GLN A 156 16.04 5.06 8.42
N LEU A 157 15.13 4.96 7.44
CA LEU A 157 13.94 5.79 7.39
C LEU A 157 12.99 5.36 8.52
N PRO A 158 12.23 6.32 9.10
CA PRO A 158 11.18 5.98 10.04
C PRO A 158 10.09 5.19 9.34
N THR A 159 9.35 4.39 10.11
CA THR A 159 8.18 3.63 9.66
C THR A 159 7.23 4.54 8.87
N ASP A 160 6.94 4.20 7.61
CA ASP A 160 5.99 5.01 6.83
C ASP A 160 4.55 4.57 7.06
N ALA A 161 4.37 3.32 7.50
CA ALA A 161 3.09 2.73 7.77
C ALA A 161 2.32 3.55 8.81
N ARG A 162 1.05 3.80 8.52
CA ARG A 162 0.22 4.64 9.38
C ARG A 162 -0.82 3.84 10.16
N GLY A 163 -1.07 2.57 9.85
CA GLY A 163 -1.97 1.71 10.62
C GLY A 163 -1.24 0.48 11.14
N GLU A 164 -1.75 -0.13 12.21
CA GLU A 164 -1.16 -1.33 12.82
C GLU A 164 -1.00 -2.47 11.79
N SER A 165 -2.02 -2.66 10.93
CA SER A 165 -1.99 -3.70 9.87
C SER A 165 -0.84 -3.49 8.88
N GLU A 166 -0.58 -2.24 8.52
CA GLU A 166 0.48 -1.87 7.58
C GLU A 166 1.85 -1.91 8.26
N THR A 167 1.95 -1.47 9.51
CA THR A 167 3.19 -1.45 10.29
C THR A 167 3.70 -2.86 10.54
N ASN A 168 2.83 -3.76 11.01
CA ASN A 168 3.19 -5.15 11.25
C ASN A 168 3.58 -5.85 9.94
N PHE A 169 2.89 -5.53 8.84
CA PHE A 169 3.23 -6.04 7.52
C PHE A 169 4.59 -5.53 7.01
N GLU A 170 4.88 -4.24 7.18
CA GLU A 170 6.16 -3.63 6.81
C GLU A 170 7.33 -4.30 7.56
N GLN A 171 7.16 -4.60 8.85
CA GLN A 171 8.16 -5.30 9.66
C GLN A 171 8.32 -6.77 9.29
N ALA A 172 7.23 -7.44 8.89
CA ALA A 172 7.24 -8.84 8.49
C ALA A 172 7.77 -9.06 7.05
N LEU A 173 7.71 -8.02 6.21
CA LEU A 173 8.12 -8.07 4.81
C LEU A 173 9.64 -8.24 4.69
N VAL A 174 10.05 -9.22 3.89
CA VAL A 174 11.47 -9.51 3.65
C VAL A 174 11.77 -9.51 2.16
N PHE A 175 12.91 -8.96 1.78
CA PHE A 175 13.48 -9.13 0.45
C PHE A 175 14.55 -10.22 0.47
N ASP A 176 14.30 -11.33 -0.24
CA ASP A 176 15.25 -12.43 -0.36
C ASP A 176 16.42 -12.04 -1.28
N ARG A 177 17.61 -12.56 -0.98
CA ARG A 177 18.83 -12.41 -1.80
C ARG A 177 18.63 -12.92 -3.23
N ARG A 178 17.66 -13.82 -3.44
CA ARG A 178 17.24 -14.31 -4.77
C ARG A 178 16.44 -13.30 -5.59
N GLY A 179 16.17 -12.09 -5.06
CA GLY A 179 15.61 -10.97 -5.82
C GLY A 179 14.09 -10.87 -5.78
N GLY A 180 13.45 -11.24 -4.66
CA GLY A 180 11.99 -11.18 -4.53
C GLY A 180 11.51 -10.90 -3.11
N PHE A 181 10.31 -10.37 -3.00
CA PHE A 181 9.62 -10.15 -1.74
C PHE A 181 9.01 -11.44 -1.22
N THR A 182 9.04 -11.62 0.10
CA THR A 182 8.45 -12.78 0.78
C THR A 182 8.10 -12.53 2.25
N LEU A 183 7.40 -13.49 2.85
CA LEU A 183 7.14 -13.60 4.29
C LEU A 183 7.83 -14.86 4.84
N LYS A 184 8.40 -14.77 6.04
CA LYS A 184 9.06 -15.89 6.73
C LYS A 184 8.05 -16.80 7.43
N LEU A 185 7.23 -17.48 6.64
CA LEU A 185 6.19 -18.40 7.14
C LEU A 185 6.70 -19.75 7.63
N LYS A 186 7.89 -20.18 7.21
CA LYS A 186 8.46 -21.46 7.66
C LYS A 186 9.41 -21.22 8.82
N GLN A 187 9.13 -21.84 9.97
CA GLN A 187 10.03 -21.86 11.11
C GLN A 187 11.22 -22.84 10.89
N LYS A 188 12.19 -22.84 11.81
CA LYS A 188 13.42 -23.66 11.69
C LYS A 188 13.15 -25.17 11.76
N ASP A 189 12.15 -25.56 12.54
CA ASP A 189 11.63 -26.93 12.68
C ASP A 189 10.77 -27.36 11.46
N GLY A 190 10.47 -26.43 10.57
CA GLY A 190 9.66 -26.63 9.38
C GLY A 190 8.16 -26.41 9.57
N SER A 191 7.73 -26.04 10.78
CA SER A 191 6.34 -25.70 11.08
C SER A 191 5.94 -24.33 10.51
N LEU A 192 4.63 -24.08 10.48
CA LEU A 192 4.04 -22.82 10.04
C LEU A 192 4.17 -21.76 11.14
N ASN A 193 4.69 -20.59 10.79
CA ASN A 193 4.74 -19.42 11.65
C ASN A 193 3.36 -18.75 11.68
N THR A 194 2.56 -19.08 12.69
CA THR A 194 1.20 -18.58 12.88
C THR A 194 1.14 -17.07 13.08
N ASP A 195 2.15 -16.46 13.70
CA ASP A 195 2.17 -15.02 13.97
C ASP A 195 2.33 -14.23 12.67
N VAL A 196 3.26 -14.65 11.81
CA VAL A 196 3.45 -14.05 10.48
C VAL A 196 2.22 -14.27 9.61
N LEU A 197 1.59 -15.45 9.70
CA LEU A 197 0.32 -15.71 9.00
C LEU A 197 -0.79 -14.77 9.50
N GLN A 198 -0.89 -14.53 10.81
CA GLN A 198 -1.89 -13.64 11.39
C GLN A 198 -1.68 -12.18 10.97
N ILE A 199 -0.42 -11.71 10.95
CA ILE A 199 -0.05 -10.39 10.42
C ILE A 199 -0.54 -10.26 8.98
N TRP A 200 -0.30 -11.29 8.15
CA TRP A 200 -0.76 -11.32 6.78
C TRP A 200 -2.28 -11.29 6.67
N LEU A 201 -3.00 -12.14 7.40
CA LEU A 201 -4.47 -12.22 7.35
C LEU A 201 -5.10 -10.88 7.74
N TYR A 202 -4.55 -10.22 8.78
CA TYR A 202 -4.98 -8.90 9.17
C TYR A 202 -4.68 -7.84 8.09
N ARG A 203 -3.53 -7.94 7.41
CA ARG A 203 -3.23 -7.08 6.26
C ARG A 203 -4.16 -7.34 5.07
N MET A 204 -4.50 -8.59 4.79
CA MET A 204 -5.40 -8.97 3.71
C MET A 204 -6.81 -8.42 3.95
N LYS A 205 -7.30 -8.50 5.19
CA LYS A 205 -8.56 -7.86 5.61
C LYS A 205 -8.58 -6.36 5.30
N SER A 206 -7.49 -5.64 5.60
CA SER A 206 -7.44 -4.19 5.36
C SER A 206 -7.37 -3.78 3.89
N LEU A 207 -7.13 -4.70 2.95
CA LEU A 207 -7.17 -4.39 1.51
C LEU A 207 -8.55 -3.96 1.01
N GLY A 208 -9.61 -4.44 1.66
CA GLY A 208 -11.00 -4.07 1.41
C GLY A 208 -11.57 -3.05 2.41
N GLY A 209 -10.71 -2.39 3.19
CA GLY A 209 -11.12 -1.43 4.22
C GLY A 209 -11.75 -0.13 3.67
N PRO A 210 -12.08 0.84 4.52
CA PRO A 210 -12.74 2.09 4.09
C PRO A 210 -11.82 3.04 3.30
N LYS A 211 -10.50 2.91 3.45
CA LYS A 211 -9.50 3.78 2.81
C LYS A 211 -8.41 2.94 2.16
N LEU A 212 -7.94 3.38 0.98
CA LEU A 212 -6.87 2.70 0.23
C LEU A 212 -5.56 2.62 1.03
N LEU A 213 -5.24 3.70 1.74
CA LEU A 213 -4.06 3.84 2.60
C LEU A 213 -4.54 4.29 3.99
N GLU A 214 -4.84 3.33 4.86
CA GLU A 214 -5.33 3.59 6.23
C GLU A 214 -4.40 4.55 6.99
N ARG A 215 -4.97 5.42 7.80
CA ARG A 215 -4.24 6.30 8.72
C ARG A 215 -4.55 5.84 10.13
N ALA A 216 -3.58 5.92 11.04
CA ALA A 216 -3.83 5.69 12.45
C ALA A 216 -4.92 6.67 12.89
N PRO A 217 -5.84 6.23 13.76
CA PRO A 217 -6.67 7.19 14.46
C PRO A 217 -5.76 8.21 15.15
N PRO A 218 -6.13 9.50 15.16
CA PRO A 218 -5.38 10.47 15.93
C PRO A 218 -5.30 9.96 17.37
N LYS A 219 -4.09 9.86 17.93
CA LYS A 219 -3.94 9.53 19.35
C LYS A 219 -4.67 10.64 20.10
N LYS A 220 -5.77 10.31 20.79
CA LYS A 220 -6.37 11.26 21.75
C LYS A 220 -5.25 11.65 22.69
N LYS A 221 -4.89 12.94 22.71
CA LYS A 221 -4.00 13.48 23.74
C LYS A 221 -4.64 13.09 25.06
N VAL A 222 -3.97 12.23 25.83
CA VAL A 222 -4.34 12.01 27.22
C VAL A 222 -4.04 13.34 27.89
N VAL A 223 -5.07 14.17 28.05
CA VAL A 223 -4.97 15.37 28.87
C VAL A 223 -4.72 14.84 30.27
N ALA A 224 -3.51 15.10 30.76
CA ALA A 224 -3.15 14.74 32.12
C ALA A 224 -4.07 15.51 33.07
N ASP A 225 -4.96 14.77 33.70
CA ASP A 225 -5.51 14.96 35.04
C ASP A 225 -5.43 16.40 35.60
N SER A 226 -6.48 17.18 35.33
CA SER A 226 -6.95 18.17 36.30
C SER A 226 -8.43 17.88 36.53
N SER A 227 -8.72 17.36 37.71
CA SER A 227 -10.04 17.22 38.30
C SER A 227 -10.84 18.52 38.16
N ASP A 228 -11.99 18.45 37.50
CA ASP A 228 -13.26 18.85 38.12
C ASP A 228 -14.44 18.32 37.31
N GLU A 229 -15.41 17.81 38.05
CA GLU A 229 -16.67 17.24 37.58
C GLU A 229 -17.53 18.31 36.92
N GLU A 230 -18.24 17.96 35.84
CA GLU A 230 -19.68 18.22 35.67
C GLU A 230 -20.23 17.47 34.45
N GLU A 231 -21.47 17.02 34.60
CA GLU A 231 -22.19 16.03 33.82
C GLU A 231 -22.92 16.58 32.58
N GLU A 232 -23.41 15.63 31.78
CA GLU A 232 -24.61 15.63 30.92
C GLU A 232 -24.57 16.11 29.45
N ASP A 233 -24.79 15.09 28.59
CA ASP A 233 -25.71 14.96 27.45
C ASP A 233 -25.56 15.74 26.14
N ASP A 234 -25.37 14.89 25.12
CA ASP A 234 -26.02 14.85 23.80
C ASP A 234 -25.61 15.77 22.63
N GLU A 235 -25.64 15.07 21.49
CA GLU A 235 -25.79 15.51 20.09
C GLU A 235 -24.55 15.81 19.23
N ASP A 236 -24.55 15.07 18.11
CA ASP A 236 -23.76 15.23 16.90
C ASP A 236 -23.53 16.71 16.53
N GLY A 237 -22.27 17.12 16.61
CA GLY A 237 -21.81 18.45 16.21
C GLY A 237 -20.47 18.37 15.50
N ASP A 238 -20.54 18.12 14.19
CA ASP A 238 -19.45 18.42 13.24
C ASP A 238 -19.24 19.94 13.22
N ALA A 239 -18.36 20.42 14.09
CA ALA A 239 -17.83 21.77 14.06
C ALA A 239 -16.46 21.78 14.77
N ASP A 240 -15.38 21.79 13.99
CA ASP A 240 -14.17 22.47 14.46
C ASP A 240 -13.75 23.51 13.41
N ALA A 241 -14.23 24.72 13.67
CA ALA A 241 -13.75 25.94 13.05
C ALA A 241 -12.70 26.57 13.98
N GLY A 242 -11.50 26.76 13.44
CA GLY A 242 -10.75 27.98 13.69
C GLY A 242 -9.59 27.88 14.69
N GLY A 243 -8.39 27.75 14.11
CA GLY A 243 -7.31 28.67 14.44
C GLY A 243 -6.67 28.53 15.82
N LEU A 244 -5.96 27.42 16.05
CA LEU A 244 -4.86 27.39 17.02
C LEU A 244 -3.61 26.83 16.35
N LYS A 245 -2.54 27.63 16.39
CA LYS A 245 -1.20 27.25 15.95
C LYS A 245 -0.84 25.91 16.60
N GLN A 246 -0.69 24.88 15.77
CA GLN A 246 -0.08 23.61 16.14
C GLN A 246 1.32 23.91 16.71
N GLN A 247 1.45 23.88 18.03
CA GLN A 247 2.71 23.52 18.64
C GLN A 247 2.89 22.02 18.44
N ALA A 248 3.89 21.71 17.62
CA ALA A 248 4.31 20.37 17.25
C ALA A 248 4.56 19.51 18.50
N ASP A 249 4.07 18.27 18.44
CA ASP A 249 4.56 17.21 19.32
C ASP A 249 6.08 17.04 19.07
N PRO A 250 6.91 16.84 20.12
CA PRO A 250 8.35 16.72 19.99
C PRO A 250 8.85 15.41 19.36
N ASP A 251 7.96 14.56 18.84
CA ASP A 251 8.28 13.32 18.11
C ASP A 251 7.84 13.36 16.63
N GLU A 252 7.32 14.48 16.13
CA GLU A 252 7.31 14.72 14.69
C GLU A 252 8.72 15.17 14.28
N ASP A 253 9.55 14.22 13.87
CA ASP A 253 10.77 14.48 13.11
C ASP A 253 10.49 15.66 12.17
N GLU A 254 11.21 16.77 12.37
CA GLU A 254 11.18 17.90 11.44
C GLU A 254 11.13 17.33 10.02
N PRO A 255 10.25 17.82 9.12
CA PRO A 255 10.28 17.37 7.75
C PRO A 255 11.69 17.66 7.24
N ALA A 256 12.51 16.61 7.14
CA ALA A 256 13.83 16.70 6.55
C ALA A 256 13.61 17.46 5.25
N SER A 257 14.27 18.62 5.09
CA SER A 257 13.92 19.70 4.16
C SER A 257 14.10 19.34 2.67
N GLY A 258 13.61 18.17 2.28
CA GLY A 258 13.83 17.51 1.02
C GLY A 258 12.64 16.62 0.63
N PRO A 259 12.72 16.02 -0.56
CA PRO A 259 11.64 15.23 -1.13
C PRO A 259 11.34 14.01 -0.25
N SER A 260 10.06 13.64 -0.15
CA SER A 260 9.62 12.46 0.58
C SER A 260 8.92 11.44 -0.33
N PHE A 261 9.32 10.18 -0.23
CA PHE A 261 8.72 9.06 -0.96
C PHE A 261 7.86 8.14 -0.08
N ARG A 262 7.48 8.60 1.13
CA ARG A 262 6.67 7.83 2.09
C ARG A 262 5.42 7.24 1.45
N SER A 263 4.64 8.05 0.72
CA SER A 263 3.42 7.56 0.07
C SER A 263 3.70 6.53 -1.02
N ASP A 264 4.77 6.70 -1.80
CA ASP A 264 5.08 5.79 -2.90
C ASP A 264 5.56 4.44 -2.34
N ARG A 265 6.34 4.42 -1.24
CA ARG A 265 6.72 3.18 -0.53
C ARG A 265 5.50 2.41 0.00
N ARG A 266 4.51 3.11 0.54
CA ARG A 266 3.24 2.52 0.97
C ARG A 266 2.46 1.91 -0.20
N ILE A 267 2.44 2.58 -1.36
CA ILE A 267 1.83 2.05 -2.59
C ILE A 267 2.54 0.76 -3.03
N ILE A 268 3.87 0.70 -3.00
CA ILE A 268 4.62 -0.51 -3.32
C ILE A 268 4.22 -1.67 -2.39
N ARG A 269 4.18 -1.43 -1.07
CA ARG A 269 3.73 -2.46 -0.11
C ARG A 269 2.29 -2.90 -0.36
N LEU A 270 1.40 -1.98 -0.76
CA LEU A 270 0.03 -2.31 -1.14
C LEU A 270 -0.03 -3.17 -2.40
N LEU A 271 0.78 -2.88 -3.42
CA LEU A 271 0.89 -3.71 -4.64
C LEU A 271 1.37 -5.13 -4.31
N ILE A 272 2.37 -5.27 -3.44
CA ILE A 272 2.87 -6.56 -2.96
C ILE A 272 1.75 -7.33 -2.25
N ALA A 273 1.06 -6.68 -1.31
CA ALA A 273 -0.03 -7.30 -0.58
C ALA A 273 -1.17 -7.74 -1.51
N ARG A 274 -1.57 -6.91 -2.48
CA ARG A 274 -2.62 -7.28 -3.44
C ARG A 274 -2.22 -8.45 -4.33
N TYR A 275 -0.97 -8.49 -4.78
CA TYR A 275 -0.46 -9.62 -5.53
C TYR A 275 -0.60 -10.93 -4.74
N TRP A 276 -0.17 -10.95 -3.47
CA TRP A 276 -0.32 -12.14 -2.63
C TRP A 276 -1.78 -12.48 -2.32
N ALA A 277 -2.63 -11.48 -2.12
CA ALA A 277 -4.06 -11.69 -1.91
C ALA A 277 -4.71 -12.33 -3.15
N ASP A 278 -4.42 -11.83 -4.35
CA ASP A 278 -4.95 -12.40 -5.60
C ASP A 278 -4.54 -13.87 -5.77
N GLN A 279 -3.27 -14.20 -5.51
CA GLN A 279 -2.76 -15.58 -5.58
C GLN A 279 -3.41 -16.47 -4.52
N MET A 280 -3.55 -15.97 -3.30
CA MET A 280 -4.19 -16.69 -2.19
C MET A 280 -5.66 -16.96 -2.46
N MET A 281 -6.42 -15.94 -2.88
CA MET A 281 -7.83 -16.06 -3.25
C MET A 281 -8.02 -17.13 -4.33
N LYS A 282 -7.20 -17.09 -5.38
CA LYS A 282 -7.23 -18.08 -6.46
C LYS A 282 -7.00 -19.49 -5.94
N LYS A 283 -5.93 -19.71 -5.17
CA LYS A 283 -5.57 -21.03 -4.64
C LYS A 283 -6.59 -21.59 -3.66
N PHE A 284 -7.15 -20.74 -2.81
CA PHE A 284 -8.22 -21.12 -1.89
C PHE A 284 -9.48 -21.56 -2.63
N LEU A 285 -9.92 -20.79 -3.64
CA LEU A 285 -11.11 -21.12 -4.42
C LEU A 285 -10.93 -22.40 -5.24
N GLU A 286 -9.74 -22.63 -5.80
CA GLU A 286 -9.37 -23.90 -6.46
C GLU A 286 -9.52 -25.08 -5.49
N ALA A 287 -8.94 -24.99 -4.29
CA ALA A 287 -9.03 -26.06 -3.28
C ALA A 287 -10.47 -26.31 -2.80
N LYS A 288 -11.27 -25.25 -2.62
CA LYS A 288 -12.69 -25.36 -2.25
C LYS A 288 -13.51 -26.07 -3.33
N GLN A 289 -13.25 -25.77 -4.60
CA GLN A 289 -13.92 -26.44 -5.72
C GLN A 289 -13.54 -27.92 -5.82
N GLU A 290 -12.28 -28.27 -5.59
CA GLU A 290 -11.81 -29.67 -5.58
C GLU A 290 -12.47 -30.47 -4.46
N LYS A 291 -12.56 -29.92 -3.25
CA LYS A 291 -13.24 -30.55 -2.11
C LYS A 291 -14.72 -30.82 -2.41
N ASN A 292 -15.43 -29.84 -2.95
CA ASN A 292 -16.85 -30.00 -3.31
C ASN A 292 -17.08 -31.09 -4.38
N LYS A 293 -16.14 -31.28 -5.31
CA LYS A 293 -16.24 -32.36 -6.31
C LYS A 293 -16.04 -33.73 -5.68
N GLN A 294 -15.08 -33.86 -4.75
CA GLN A 294 -14.84 -35.13 -4.04
C GLN A 294 -16.04 -35.53 -3.18
N ASP A 295 -16.64 -34.57 -2.48
CA ASP A 295 -17.82 -34.80 -1.63
C ASP A 295 -19.07 -35.22 -2.43
N ASN A 296 -19.20 -34.76 -3.68
CA ASN A 296 -20.30 -35.16 -4.56
C ASN A 296 -20.09 -36.56 -5.16
N ASN A 297 -18.88 -36.87 -5.63
CA ASN A 297 -18.58 -38.20 -6.18
C ASN A 297 -18.72 -39.32 -5.13
N GLY A 298 -18.32 -39.05 -3.88
CA GLY A 298 -18.48 -40.03 -2.78
C GLY A 298 -19.93 -40.32 -2.40
N LYS A 299 -20.88 -39.42 -2.73
CA LYS A 299 -22.33 -39.64 -2.50
C LYS A 299 -22.98 -40.45 -3.62
N GLU A 300 -22.49 -40.32 -4.85
CA GLU A 300 -22.98 -41.09 -6.01
C GLU A 300 -22.53 -42.55 -5.96
N GLU A 301 -21.33 -42.85 -5.45
CA GLU A 301 -20.86 -44.24 -5.28
C GLU A 301 -21.51 -44.99 -4.11
N ALA A 302 -22.13 -44.27 -3.17
CA ALA A 302 -22.79 -44.83 -1.99
C ALA A 302 -24.31 -45.02 -2.15
N SER A 303 -24.88 -44.61 -3.30
CA SER A 303 -26.31 -44.74 -3.64
C SER A 303 -26.55 -45.84 -4.67
#